data_AF-A0A1X6N6N5-F1
#
_entry.id   AF-A0A1X6N6N5-F1
#
_cell.length_a   1.000
_cell.length_b   1.000
_cell.length_c   1.000
_cell.angle_alpha   90.00
_cell.angle_beta   90.00
_cell.angle_gamma   90.00
#
_symmetry.space_group_name_H-M   'P 1'
#
loop_
_entity.id
_entity.type
_entity.pdbx_description
1 polymer ?
#
loop_
_entity_poly.entity_id
_entity_poly.type
_entity_poly.pdbx_seq_one_letter_code
_entity_poly.pdbx_strand_id
1 'polypeptide(L)'
;MQAKQTGLFNLPGANRTQIPPILAIPGLPPPLPVQSFGMGIGGNPNLSRQSRRLYIGSITPDINEQNLADFFNSKMKEMSIGTGAPGNPVLAVQCNYEKNYAFVEFRSAEDATAAMAFDGIIFLNGPLKIRRPKDYGGPESIAPMMHVPGVVSTNVPDSINKIFVGGLPTYLNEEQVMELLKSFGELKAFNLVRENGNGPSKGFAFFEYVDTGVTDVAIQSLSGMELGDKYLVVQRASVGAKPGQSPIPGMYDQVEIPKPILPATDVDNTDARILLMLNMVVTEDLTDDQDYADLFEDIKEECSKYGVVEDLRIPRPVKRDKGKWGESGHDSAIAAQRIDEASGVGRVYVKYRESYSAAQALKALAGRSFAGRSIIATLLSDDSQTTPPLNLIFAPQPEAPPPLPQD
;
A
#
# COMPACT_ATOMS: atom_id res chain seq x y z
N MET A 1 -0.55 -57.37 -16.99
CA MET A 1 -0.77 -56.71 -18.29
C MET A 1 -1.95 -55.76 -18.13
N GLN A 2 -1.83 -54.57 -17.53
CA GLN A 2 -1.07 -53.35 -17.87
C GLN A 2 -1.62 -52.57 -19.08
N ALA A 3 -1.98 -51.29 -18.81
CA ALA A 3 -2.32 -50.15 -19.69
C ALA A 3 -3.64 -50.25 -20.50
N LYS A 4 -4.69 -49.41 -20.37
CA LYS A 4 -4.83 -47.99 -19.99
C LYS A 4 -3.86 -47.05 -20.72
N GLN A 5 -4.06 -46.85 -22.02
CA GLN A 5 -3.68 -45.62 -22.74
C GLN A 5 -4.18 -45.66 -24.19
N THR A 6 -5.21 -44.87 -24.52
CA THR A 6 -5.39 -44.17 -25.81
C THR A 6 -6.62 -43.25 -25.69
N GLY A 7 -6.50 -42.22 -24.85
CA GLY A 7 -7.50 -41.15 -24.70
C GLY A 7 -7.43 -40.16 -25.88
N LEU A 8 -7.91 -40.60 -27.05
CA LEU A 8 -7.96 -39.78 -28.26
C LEU A 8 -9.27 -38.97 -28.30
N PHE A 9 -9.29 -37.81 -27.64
CA PHE A 9 -10.30 -36.77 -27.86
C PHE A 9 -9.59 -35.43 -28.05
N ASN A 10 -9.75 -34.83 -29.24
CA ASN A 10 -9.15 -33.55 -29.60
C ASN A 10 -10.04 -32.40 -29.11
N LEU A 11 -9.50 -31.49 -28.29
CA LEU A 11 -10.06 -30.17 -28.01
C LEU A 11 -9.36 -29.10 -28.88
N PRO A 12 -10.08 -28.06 -29.33
CA PRO A 12 -9.52 -27.03 -30.21
C PRO A 12 -8.67 -26.06 -29.38
N GLY A 13 -7.40 -25.87 -29.76
CA GLY A 13 -6.53 -24.84 -29.14
C GLY A 13 -5.04 -25.17 -29.01
N ALA A 14 -4.58 -26.38 -29.35
CA ALA A 14 -3.17 -26.74 -29.23
C ALA A 14 -2.37 -26.42 -30.51
N ASN A 15 -1.59 -25.34 -30.45
CA ASN A 15 -0.68 -24.90 -31.50
C ASN A 15 0.49 -25.89 -31.63
N ARG A 16 0.73 -26.37 -32.86
CA ARG A 16 1.76 -27.37 -33.19
C ARG A 16 3.05 -26.64 -33.59
N THR A 17 4.11 -26.73 -32.80
CA THR A 17 5.48 -26.43 -33.29
C THR A 17 6.32 -27.68 -33.18
N GLN A 18 6.49 -28.36 -34.33
CA GLN A 18 7.49 -29.41 -34.48
C GLN A 18 8.88 -28.79 -34.58
N ILE A 19 9.84 -29.38 -33.87
CA ILE A 19 11.27 -29.14 -34.06
C ILE A 19 11.89 -30.52 -34.39
N PRO A 20 12.68 -30.68 -35.46
CA PRO A 20 13.29 -31.97 -35.77
C PRO A 20 14.45 -32.25 -34.79
N PRO A 21 14.70 -33.52 -34.42
CA PRO A 21 15.80 -33.85 -33.51
C PRO A 21 17.15 -33.87 -34.26
N ILE A 22 18.13 -33.17 -33.70
CA ILE A 22 19.56 -33.29 -34.06
C ILE A 22 20.08 -34.61 -33.46
N LEU A 23 20.77 -35.39 -34.29
CA LEU A 23 21.42 -36.66 -33.95
C LEU A 23 22.42 -36.49 -32.78
N ALA A 24 22.22 -37.24 -31.70
CA ALA A 24 23.17 -37.37 -30.60
C ALA A 24 24.08 -38.60 -30.80
N ILE A 25 25.39 -38.39 -30.68
CA ILE A 25 26.44 -39.41 -30.77
C ILE A 25 26.63 -40.02 -29.36
N PRO A 26 26.58 -41.35 -29.16
CA PRO A 26 26.73 -41.94 -27.83
C PRO A 26 28.21 -41.98 -27.39
N GLY A 27 28.54 -41.48 -26.18
CA GLY A 27 29.84 -41.77 -25.56
C GLY A 27 30.53 -40.70 -24.70
N LEU A 28 29.95 -39.51 -24.48
CA LEU A 28 30.56 -38.51 -23.59
C LEU A 28 29.81 -38.36 -22.25
N PRO A 29 30.53 -38.27 -21.11
CA PRO A 29 29.93 -38.02 -19.81
C PRO A 29 29.30 -36.61 -19.78
N PRO A 30 28.20 -36.42 -19.01
CA PRO A 30 27.53 -35.13 -18.94
C PRO A 30 28.45 -34.07 -18.33
N PRO A 31 28.53 -32.85 -18.89
CA PRO A 31 29.26 -31.77 -18.26
C PRO A 31 28.53 -31.32 -16.99
N LEU A 32 29.26 -31.17 -15.89
CA LEU A 32 28.77 -30.57 -14.66
C LEU A 32 28.36 -29.10 -14.93
N PRO A 33 27.24 -28.61 -14.38
CA PRO A 33 26.85 -27.22 -14.55
C PRO A 33 27.78 -26.33 -13.74
N VAL A 34 28.65 -25.60 -14.44
CA VAL A 34 29.35 -24.43 -13.89
C VAL A 34 28.30 -23.32 -13.78
N GLN A 35 28.11 -22.76 -12.57
CA GLN A 35 27.25 -21.60 -12.35
C GLN A 35 27.79 -20.40 -13.15
N SER A 36 27.20 -20.17 -14.32
CA SER A 36 27.45 -18.99 -15.14
C SER A 36 26.59 -17.84 -14.62
N PHE A 37 27.22 -16.91 -13.92
CA PHE A 37 26.72 -15.56 -13.71
C PHE A 37 26.70 -14.85 -15.07
N GLY A 38 25.53 -14.54 -15.62
CA GLY A 38 25.42 -13.72 -16.82
C GLY A 38 24.08 -13.80 -17.54
N MET A 39 23.36 -12.67 -17.50
CA MET A 39 22.53 -12.11 -18.57
C MET A 39 21.84 -13.10 -19.55
N GLY A 40 20.53 -13.28 -19.33
CA GLY A 40 19.47 -13.30 -20.36
C GLY A 40 19.53 -14.33 -21.49
N ILE A 41 18.46 -15.12 -21.63
CA ILE A 41 17.67 -15.31 -22.87
C ILE A 41 16.63 -16.41 -22.59
N GLY A 42 15.35 -16.07 -22.76
CA GLY A 42 14.21 -16.96 -22.52
C GLY A 42 12.90 -16.28 -22.09
N GLY A 43 12.87 -14.94 -22.03
CA GLY A 43 11.64 -14.21 -21.73
C GLY A 43 10.70 -14.18 -22.93
N ASN A 44 9.43 -14.55 -22.72
CA ASN A 44 8.34 -14.33 -23.67
C ASN A 44 8.43 -12.91 -24.28
N PRO A 45 8.45 -12.73 -25.62
CA PRO A 45 8.56 -11.40 -26.23
C PRO A 45 7.44 -10.44 -25.82
N ASN A 46 6.26 -10.98 -25.48
CA ASN A 46 5.14 -10.22 -24.91
C ASN A 46 5.44 -9.70 -23.49
N LEU A 47 6.09 -10.49 -22.64
CA LEU A 47 6.51 -10.06 -21.29
C LEU A 47 7.61 -9.01 -21.34
N SER A 48 8.54 -9.12 -22.31
CA SER A 48 9.58 -8.11 -22.56
C SER A 48 8.99 -6.78 -23.08
N ARG A 49 7.89 -6.82 -23.83
CA ARG A 49 7.18 -5.60 -24.25
C ARG A 49 6.37 -4.99 -23.10
N GLN A 50 5.70 -5.80 -22.30
CA GLN A 50 4.93 -5.34 -21.14
C GLN A 50 5.82 -4.66 -20.09
N SER A 51 7.02 -5.17 -19.84
CA SER A 51 7.95 -4.57 -18.87
C SER A 51 8.49 -3.19 -19.26
N ARG A 52 8.41 -2.86 -20.56
CA ARG A 52 8.82 -1.58 -21.15
C ARG A 52 7.67 -0.59 -21.32
N ARG A 53 6.45 -0.95 -20.92
CA ARG A 53 5.27 -0.09 -21.09
C ARG A 53 4.80 0.49 -19.76
N LEU A 54 4.33 1.72 -19.80
CA LEU A 54 3.62 2.39 -18.71
C LEU A 54 2.20 2.75 -19.14
N TYR A 55 1.28 2.69 -18.19
CA TYR A 55 -0.08 3.19 -18.29
C TYR A 55 -0.12 4.63 -17.76
N ILE A 56 -0.66 5.54 -18.56
CA ILE A 56 -0.82 6.96 -18.23
C ILE A 56 -2.31 7.26 -18.18
N GLY A 57 -2.86 7.49 -17.00
CA GLY A 57 -4.26 7.89 -16.81
C GLY A 57 -4.43 9.40 -16.73
N SER A 58 -5.69 9.84 -16.83
CA SER A 58 -6.10 11.25 -16.76
C SER A 58 -5.62 12.09 -17.95
N ILE A 59 -5.54 11.49 -19.15
CA ILE A 59 -5.25 12.28 -20.36
C ILE A 59 -6.48 13.10 -20.77
N THR A 60 -6.24 14.31 -21.27
CA THR A 60 -7.26 15.18 -21.86
C THR A 60 -7.25 15.04 -23.39
N PRO A 61 -8.30 15.47 -24.10
CA PRO A 61 -8.34 15.47 -25.57
C PRO A 61 -7.21 16.31 -26.21
N ASP A 62 -6.63 17.25 -25.47
CA ASP A 62 -5.53 18.10 -25.91
C ASP A 62 -4.17 17.37 -25.92
N ILE A 63 -4.08 16.22 -25.24
CA ILE A 63 -2.86 15.40 -25.14
C ILE A 63 -2.82 14.42 -26.32
N ASN A 64 -1.99 14.71 -27.31
CA ASN A 64 -1.71 13.80 -28.42
C ASN A 64 -0.48 12.90 -28.16
N GLU A 65 -0.33 11.87 -28.98
CA GLU A 65 0.77 10.87 -28.86
C GLU A 65 2.15 11.51 -29.01
N GLN A 66 2.29 12.50 -29.88
CA GLN A 66 3.55 13.16 -30.18
C GLN A 66 4.01 14.09 -29.04
N ASN A 67 3.12 14.97 -28.56
CA ASN A 67 3.37 15.88 -27.45
C ASN A 67 3.69 15.10 -26.17
N LEU A 68 2.99 13.98 -25.92
CA LEU A 68 3.28 13.13 -24.76
C LEU A 68 4.64 12.44 -24.89
N ALA A 69 4.99 11.94 -26.07
CA ALA A 69 6.31 11.36 -26.34
C ALA A 69 7.43 12.38 -26.15
N ASP A 70 7.29 13.57 -26.74
CA ASP A 70 8.26 14.66 -26.67
C ASP A 70 8.43 15.18 -25.25
N PHE A 71 7.34 15.22 -24.47
CA PHE A 71 7.36 15.58 -23.06
C PHE A 71 8.20 14.61 -22.23
N PHE A 72 7.93 13.30 -22.31
CA PHE A 72 8.70 12.30 -21.58
C PHE A 72 10.16 12.26 -22.05
N ASN A 73 10.42 12.35 -23.36
CA ASN A 73 11.77 12.40 -23.89
C ASN A 73 12.55 13.62 -23.39
N SER A 74 11.93 14.80 -23.37
CA SER A 74 12.53 16.03 -22.89
C SER A 74 12.80 15.96 -21.39
N LYS A 75 11.82 15.53 -20.59
CA LYS A 75 11.92 15.46 -19.13
C LYS A 75 12.93 14.42 -18.65
N MET A 76 13.02 13.25 -19.30
CA MET A 76 14.04 12.24 -18.99
C MET A 76 15.46 12.74 -19.27
N LYS A 77 15.65 13.48 -20.37
CA LYS A 77 16.96 14.07 -20.71
C LYS A 77 17.33 15.23 -19.79
N GLU A 78 16.38 16.12 -19.49
CA GLU A 78 16.56 17.27 -18.62
C GLU A 78 16.99 16.85 -17.21
N MET A 79 16.32 15.84 -16.65
CA MET A 79 16.60 15.37 -15.28
C MET A 79 17.68 14.28 -15.22
N SER A 80 18.26 13.88 -16.36
CA SER A 80 19.23 12.79 -16.45
C SER A 80 18.74 11.49 -15.81
N ILE A 81 17.46 11.16 -16.02
CA ILE A 81 16.78 10.00 -15.45
C ILE A 81 16.67 8.91 -16.52
N GLY A 82 17.15 7.70 -16.22
CA GLY A 82 17.12 6.53 -17.12
C GLY A 82 18.51 6.03 -17.51
N THR A 83 18.57 5.22 -18.57
CA THR A 83 19.77 4.50 -19.01
C THR A 83 20.85 5.37 -19.67
N GLY A 84 20.56 6.63 -19.97
CA GLY A 84 21.53 7.58 -20.58
C GLY A 84 22.02 7.21 -22.00
N ALA A 85 21.55 6.09 -22.57
CA ALA A 85 21.95 5.65 -23.90
C ALA A 85 21.52 6.66 -25.00
N PRO A 86 22.23 6.73 -26.14
CA PRO A 86 21.88 7.64 -27.23
C PRO A 86 20.51 7.32 -27.81
N GLY A 87 19.76 8.35 -28.19
CA GLY A 87 18.40 8.25 -28.75
C GLY A 87 17.28 8.66 -27.79
N ASN A 88 16.04 8.57 -28.26
CA ASN A 88 14.86 8.90 -27.48
C ASN A 88 14.44 7.73 -26.58
N PRO A 89 14.25 7.94 -25.26
CA PRO A 89 13.77 6.89 -24.35
C PRO A 89 12.39 6.33 -24.73
N VAL A 90 11.49 7.18 -25.24
CA VAL A 90 10.15 6.79 -25.70
C VAL A 90 10.20 6.30 -27.15
N LEU A 91 9.68 5.10 -27.38
CA LEU A 91 9.58 4.48 -28.72
C LEU A 91 8.21 4.69 -29.35
N ALA A 92 7.15 4.56 -28.58
CA ALA A 92 5.78 4.68 -29.08
C ALA A 92 4.83 5.12 -27.96
N VAL A 93 3.80 5.86 -28.35
CA VAL A 93 2.70 6.25 -27.47
C VAL A 93 1.40 5.84 -28.16
N GLN A 94 0.46 5.29 -27.38
CA GLN A 94 -0.86 4.93 -27.86
C GLN A 94 -1.92 5.59 -26.97
N CYS A 95 -2.67 6.55 -27.49
CA CYS A 95 -3.71 7.24 -26.74
C CYS A 95 -5.09 6.60 -26.92
N ASN A 96 -5.86 6.51 -25.84
CA ASN A 96 -7.27 6.16 -25.84
C ASN A 96 -8.07 7.30 -25.19
N TYR A 97 -8.65 8.15 -26.04
CA TYR A 97 -9.44 9.31 -25.62
C TYR A 97 -10.82 8.95 -25.06
N GLU A 98 -11.39 7.78 -25.39
CA GLU A 98 -12.69 7.36 -24.86
C GLU A 98 -12.61 7.04 -23.37
N LYS A 99 -11.47 6.50 -22.94
CA LYS A 99 -11.22 6.06 -21.57
C LYS A 99 -10.21 6.93 -20.83
N ASN A 100 -9.81 8.06 -21.42
CA ASN A 100 -8.86 9.02 -20.87
C ASN A 100 -7.57 8.39 -20.36
N TYR A 101 -6.98 7.46 -21.13
CA TYR A 101 -5.64 6.91 -20.83
C TYR A 101 -4.76 6.75 -22.06
N ALA A 102 -3.44 6.68 -21.85
CA ALA A 102 -2.45 6.34 -22.87
C ALA A 102 -1.53 5.21 -22.39
N PHE A 103 -0.90 4.51 -23.34
CA PHE A 103 0.21 3.61 -23.08
C PHE A 103 1.49 4.18 -23.70
N VAL A 104 2.54 4.28 -22.91
CA VAL A 104 3.86 4.73 -23.37
C VAL A 104 4.81 3.54 -23.36
N GLU A 105 5.44 3.25 -24.50
CA GLU A 105 6.46 2.21 -24.66
C GLU A 105 7.84 2.84 -24.67
N PHE A 106 8.69 2.40 -23.75
CA PHE A 106 10.07 2.83 -23.63
C PHE A 106 11.01 1.83 -24.30
N ARG A 107 12.23 2.27 -24.62
CA ARG A 107 13.25 1.40 -25.21
C ARG A 107 13.70 0.28 -24.28
N SER A 108 13.73 0.55 -22.97
CA SER A 108 14.19 -0.38 -21.94
C SER A 108 13.24 -0.40 -20.74
N ALA A 109 13.28 -1.50 -19.98
CA ALA A 109 12.46 -1.64 -18.77
C ALA A 109 12.94 -0.68 -17.68
N GLU A 110 14.25 -0.37 -17.66
CA GLU A 110 14.87 0.60 -16.76
C GLU A 110 14.36 2.02 -17.04
N ASP A 111 14.29 2.44 -18.30
CA ASP A 111 13.72 3.74 -18.66
C ASP A 111 12.24 3.84 -18.26
N ALA A 112 11.47 2.74 -18.43
CA ALA A 112 10.09 2.68 -17.95
C ALA A 112 10.01 2.75 -16.41
N THR A 113 10.92 2.10 -15.68
CA THR A 113 10.98 2.23 -14.21
C THR A 113 11.32 3.64 -13.80
N ALA A 114 12.28 4.27 -14.47
CA ALA A 114 12.73 5.61 -14.17
C ALA A 114 11.63 6.65 -14.45
N ALA A 115 10.87 6.48 -15.54
CA ALA A 115 9.75 7.35 -15.90
C ALA A 115 8.54 7.25 -14.93
N MET A 116 8.45 6.22 -14.08
CA MET A 116 7.47 6.19 -12.98
C MET A 116 7.68 7.33 -11.97
N ALA A 117 8.89 7.87 -11.87
CA ALA A 117 9.18 8.99 -10.99
C ALA A 117 8.48 10.30 -11.42
N PHE A 118 7.93 10.34 -12.64
CA PHE A 118 7.12 11.46 -13.13
C PHE A 118 5.63 11.31 -12.81
N ASP A 119 5.23 10.37 -11.96
CA ASP A 119 3.84 10.29 -11.51
C ASP A 119 3.39 11.59 -10.85
N GLY A 120 2.30 12.17 -11.35
CA GLY A 120 1.77 13.46 -10.91
C GLY A 120 2.47 14.69 -11.47
N ILE A 121 3.35 14.53 -12.47
CA ILE A 121 3.88 15.67 -13.21
C ILE A 121 2.75 16.40 -13.95
N ILE A 122 2.75 17.72 -13.89
CA ILE A 122 1.76 18.55 -14.56
C ILE A 122 2.07 18.62 -16.07
N PHE A 123 1.08 18.29 -16.90
CA PHE A 123 1.16 18.36 -18.34
C PHE A 123 -0.14 18.88 -18.94
N LEU A 124 -0.06 19.93 -19.78
CA LEU A 124 -1.19 20.52 -20.53
C LEU A 124 -2.49 20.62 -19.71
N ASN A 125 -2.40 21.22 -18.51
CA ASN A 125 -3.50 21.51 -17.57
C ASN A 125 -3.94 20.37 -16.62
N GLY A 126 -3.14 19.32 -16.44
CA GLY A 126 -3.43 18.34 -15.39
C GLY A 126 -2.25 17.45 -14.98
N PRO A 127 -2.28 16.87 -13.77
CA PRO A 127 -1.29 15.90 -13.33
C PRO A 127 -1.52 14.55 -14.03
N LEU A 128 -0.44 13.95 -14.56
CA LEU A 128 -0.49 12.64 -15.20
C LEU A 128 -0.46 11.52 -14.16
N LYS A 129 -1.31 10.49 -14.30
CA LYS A 129 -1.29 9.31 -13.41
C LYS A 129 -0.51 8.17 -14.06
N ILE A 130 0.70 7.89 -13.62
CA ILE A 130 1.61 6.91 -14.20
C ILE A 130 1.59 5.60 -13.40
N ARG A 131 1.26 4.48 -14.03
CA ARG A 131 1.20 3.16 -13.40
C ARG A 131 1.82 2.08 -14.28
N ARG A 132 2.18 0.94 -13.69
CA ARG A 132 2.51 -0.27 -14.45
C ARG A 132 1.22 -0.87 -15.05
N PRO A 133 1.27 -1.44 -16.27
CA PRO A 133 0.15 -2.19 -16.84
C PRO A 133 -0.25 -3.38 -15.95
N LYS A 134 -1.53 -3.76 -15.99
CA LYS A 134 -2.08 -4.86 -15.16
C LYS A 134 -1.42 -6.23 -15.41
N ASP A 135 -0.84 -6.42 -16.58
CA ASP A 135 -0.17 -7.67 -16.98
C ASP A 135 1.36 -7.66 -16.70
N TYR A 136 1.86 -6.72 -15.89
CA TYR A 136 3.29 -6.62 -15.56
C TYR A 136 3.69 -7.70 -14.54
N GLY A 137 4.47 -8.70 -14.98
CA GLY A 137 4.95 -9.79 -14.13
C GLY A 137 6.29 -9.54 -13.40
N GLY A 138 6.70 -8.29 -13.21
CA GLY A 138 7.89 -7.94 -12.39
C GLY A 138 7.51 -7.66 -10.94
N PRO A 139 8.48 -7.33 -10.05
CA PRO A 139 8.18 -7.00 -8.65
C PRO A 139 7.12 -5.90 -8.60
N GLU A 140 5.98 -6.22 -7.99
CA GLU A 140 4.81 -5.35 -7.99
C GLU A 140 5.15 -4.02 -7.32
N SER A 141 4.91 -2.92 -8.04
CA SER A 141 4.74 -1.60 -7.45
C SER A 141 5.88 -1.10 -6.54
N ILE A 142 7.14 -1.31 -6.92
CA ILE A 142 8.21 -0.45 -6.38
C ILE A 142 8.19 0.83 -7.22
N ALA A 143 7.41 1.83 -6.78
CA ALA A 143 7.65 3.19 -7.21
C ALA A 143 9.13 3.48 -6.90
N PRO A 144 9.92 4.02 -7.84
CA PRO A 144 11.32 4.29 -7.57
C PRO A 144 11.40 5.19 -6.32
N MET A 145 12.32 4.85 -5.41
CA MET A 145 12.62 5.65 -4.22
C MET A 145 13.18 7.05 -4.55
N MET A 146 13.29 7.39 -5.83
CA MET A 146 13.72 8.70 -6.33
C MET A 146 12.53 9.65 -6.36
N HIS A 147 12.42 10.51 -5.35
CA HIS A 147 11.59 11.71 -5.38
C HIS A 147 12.20 12.70 -6.38
N VAL A 148 11.44 13.10 -7.41
CA VAL A 148 11.85 14.16 -8.33
C VAL A 148 11.38 15.50 -7.75
N PRO A 149 12.29 16.45 -7.44
CA PRO A 149 11.89 17.74 -6.88
C PRO A 149 10.85 18.44 -7.75
N GLY A 150 9.74 18.85 -7.13
CA GLY A 150 8.63 19.52 -7.82
C GLY A 150 7.60 18.60 -8.49
N VAL A 151 7.78 17.28 -8.45
CA VAL A 151 6.76 16.30 -8.87
C VAL A 151 6.11 15.69 -7.63
N VAL A 152 4.78 15.72 -7.57
CA VAL A 152 4.01 15.18 -6.44
C VAL A 152 3.29 13.91 -6.90
N SER A 153 3.67 12.75 -6.35
CA SER A 153 3.07 11.46 -6.73
C SER A 153 1.54 11.47 -6.54
N THR A 154 0.79 10.99 -7.54
CA THR A 154 -0.68 10.84 -7.45
C THR A 154 -1.07 9.59 -6.64
N ASN A 155 -0.11 8.69 -6.39
CA ASN A 155 -0.27 7.57 -5.49
C ASN A 155 0.23 7.94 -4.10
N VAL A 156 -0.64 7.90 -3.09
CA VAL A 156 -0.25 8.08 -1.69
C VAL A 156 -0.21 6.70 -1.03
N PRO A 157 0.98 6.10 -0.86
CA PRO A 157 1.10 4.79 -0.24
C PRO A 157 0.56 4.83 1.20
N ASP A 158 0.02 3.71 1.66
CA ASP A 158 -0.38 3.59 3.06
C ASP A 158 0.87 3.56 3.94
N SER A 159 1.07 4.62 4.71
CA SER A 159 2.22 4.81 5.59
C SER A 159 1.77 5.48 6.87
N ILE A 160 2.61 5.41 7.92
CA ILE A 160 2.37 6.14 9.17
C ILE A 160 2.33 7.66 8.97
N ASN A 161 2.93 8.14 7.88
CA ASN A 161 3.02 9.56 7.52
C ASN A 161 1.94 9.98 6.50
N LYS A 162 1.02 9.07 6.15
CA LYS A 162 -0.13 9.40 5.32
C LYS A 162 -1.09 10.27 6.12
N ILE A 163 -1.40 11.43 5.57
CA ILE A 163 -2.29 12.42 6.16
C ILE A 163 -3.59 12.42 5.37
N PHE A 164 -4.71 12.42 6.09
CA PHE A 164 -6.04 12.70 5.57
C PHE A 164 -6.37 14.17 5.81
N VAL A 165 -6.89 14.85 4.79
CA VAL A 165 -7.53 16.16 4.92
C VAL A 165 -8.96 16.07 4.40
N GLY A 166 -9.92 16.33 5.27
CA GLY A 166 -11.34 16.43 4.98
C GLY A 166 -11.86 17.85 5.14
N GLY A 167 -13.12 18.07 4.74
CA GLY A 167 -13.74 19.40 4.82
C GLY A 167 -13.35 20.33 3.67
N LEU A 168 -12.67 19.82 2.64
CA LEU A 168 -12.33 20.60 1.45
C LEU A 168 -13.61 20.99 0.69
N PRO A 169 -13.78 22.27 0.32
CA PRO A 169 -14.86 22.66 -0.58
C PRO A 169 -14.77 21.92 -1.91
N THR A 170 -15.89 21.42 -2.41
CA THR A 170 -15.94 20.54 -3.59
C THR A 170 -15.61 21.26 -4.90
N TYR A 171 -15.65 22.59 -4.90
CA TYR A 171 -15.25 23.45 -6.01
C TYR A 171 -13.74 23.66 -6.09
N LEU A 172 -12.97 23.32 -5.05
CA LEU A 172 -11.51 23.42 -5.12
C LEU A 172 -10.94 22.31 -5.98
N ASN A 173 -10.03 22.70 -6.86
CA ASN A 173 -9.28 21.76 -7.68
C ASN A 173 -8.05 21.23 -6.93
N GLU A 174 -7.43 20.20 -7.49
CA GLU A 174 -6.25 19.54 -6.90
C GLU A 174 -5.07 20.50 -6.73
N GLU A 175 -4.85 21.40 -7.70
CA GLU A 175 -3.76 22.39 -7.67
C GLU A 175 -3.91 23.37 -6.51
N GLN A 176 -5.11 23.93 -6.30
CA GLN A 176 -5.42 24.86 -5.20
C GLN A 176 -5.24 24.19 -3.83
N VAL A 177 -5.64 22.93 -3.70
CA VAL A 177 -5.44 22.18 -2.45
C VAL A 177 -3.96 21.89 -2.24
N MET A 178 -3.21 21.52 -3.29
CA MET A 178 -1.77 21.33 -3.18
C MET A 178 -1.03 22.60 -2.78
N GLU A 179 -1.37 23.76 -3.35
CA GLU A 179 -0.77 25.05 -2.99
C GLU A 179 -0.94 25.37 -1.50
N LEU A 180 -2.14 25.12 -0.97
CA LEU A 180 -2.42 25.29 0.46
C LEU A 180 -1.51 24.38 1.31
N LEU A 181 -1.43 23.09 0.97
CA LEU A 181 -0.64 22.11 1.73
C LEU A 181 0.87 22.35 1.62
N LYS A 182 1.34 22.89 0.49
CA LYS A 182 2.75 23.22 0.24
C LYS A 182 3.30 24.34 1.13
N SER A 183 2.43 25.10 1.81
CA SER A 183 2.86 26.12 2.77
C SER A 183 3.63 25.56 3.98
N PHE A 184 3.44 24.28 4.30
CA PHE A 184 4.11 23.60 5.41
C PHE A 184 5.33 22.78 5.00
N GLY A 185 5.43 22.38 3.73
CA GLY A 185 6.54 21.56 3.22
C GLY A 185 6.29 21.02 1.82
N GLU A 186 7.32 20.46 1.20
CA GLU A 186 7.20 19.82 -0.11
C GLU A 186 6.38 18.52 0.00
N LEU A 187 5.40 18.36 -0.90
CA LEU A 187 4.57 17.16 -0.96
C LEU A 187 5.31 16.05 -1.71
N LYS A 188 5.42 14.88 -1.09
CA LYS A 188 5.92 13.65 -1.71
C LYS A 188 4.84 12.99 -2.54
N ALA A 189 3.63 12.95 -2.00
CA ALA A 189 2.47 12.38 -2.66
C ALA A 189 1.20 13.14 -2.28
N PHE A 190 0.25 13.19 -3.20
CA PHE A 190 -1.04 13.82 -3.02
C PHE A 190 -2.09 13.12 -3.89
N ASN A 191 -3.29 12.95 -3.35
CA ASN A 191 -4.42 12.39 -4.09
C ASN A 191 -5.74 13.01 -3.61
N LEU A 192 -6.37 13.84 -4.44
CA LEU A 192 -7.71 14.35 -4.19
C LEU A 192 -8.75 13.30 -4.59
N VAL A 193 -9.58 12.88 -3.63
CA VAL A 193 -10.57 11.83 -3.91
C VAL A 193 -11.77 12.42 -4.63
N ARG A 194 -12.08 11.84 -5.78
CA ARG A 194 -13.19 12.25 -6.65
C ARG A 194 -14.19 11.13 -6.80
N GLU A 195 -15.45 11.49 -7.00
CA GLU A 195 -16.48 10.55 -7.41
C GLU A 195 -16.16 10.00 -8.79
N ASN A 196 -16.16 8.67 -8.96
CA ASN A 196 -15.88 7.98 -10.23
C ASN A 196 -14.55 8.36 -10.91
N GLY A 197 -13.54 8.79 -10.15
CA GLY A 197 -12.19 9.11 -10.63
C GLY A 197 -12.03 10.50 -11.25
N ASN A 198 -12.93 10.89 -12.16
CA ASN A 198 -12.91 12.20 -12.84
C ASN A 198 -14.09 13.11 -12.47
N GLY A 199 -14.98 12.66 -11.60
CA GLY A 199 -16.14 13.42 -11.16
C GLY A 199 -15.82 14.50 -10.12
N PRO A 200 -16.86 15.07 -9.48
CA PRO A 200 -16.69 16.10 -8.46
C PRO A 200 -15.83 15.59 -7.30
N SER A 201 -15.10 16.51 -6.68
CA SER A 201 -14.34 16.21 -5.46
C SER A 201 -15.29 15.73 -4.37
N LYS A 202 -14.90 14.66 -3.67
CA LYS A 202 -15.64 14.19 -2.48
C LYS A 202 -15.38 15.08 -1.26
N GLY A 203 -14.55 16.12 -1.39
CA GLY A 203 -14.24 17.05 -0.31
C GLY A 203 -13.18 16.53 0.67
N PHE A 204 -12.38 15.55 0.25
CA PHE A 204 -11.25 15.07 1.03
C PHE A 204 -10.09 14.59 0.14
N ALA A 205 -8.88 14.65 0.66
CA ALA A 205 -7.66 14.22 0.00
C ALA A 205 -6.76 13.43 0.96
N PHE A 206 -5.84 12.66 0.38
CA PHE A 206 -4.73 12.05 1.09
C PHE A 206 -3.43 12.66 0.59
N PHE A 207 -2.44 12.80 1.47
CA PHE A 207 -1.13 13.32 1.09
C PHE A 207 -0.04 12.87 2.07
N GLU A 208 1.21 12.99 1.66
CA GLU A 208 2.41 12.73 2.47
C GLU A 208 3.46 13.79 2.12
N TYR A 209 4.14 14.36 3.12
CA TYR A 209 5.26 15.29 2.92
C TYR A 209 6.56 14.54 2.64
N VAL A 210 7.48 15.20 1.93
CA VAL A 210 8.86 14.73 1.76
C VAL A 210 9.57 14.69 3.12
N ASP A 211 9.44 15.77 3.89
CA ASP A 211 9.91 15.82 5.26
C ASP A 211 8.83 15.28 6.21
N THR A 212 9.15 14.21 6.93
CA THR A 212 8.22 13.62 7.89
C THR A 212 8.09 14.49 9.15
N GLY A 213 9.08 15.32 9.47
CA GLY A 213 9.08 16.20 10.64
C GLY A 213 8.01 17.29 10.60
N VAL A 214 7.60 17.73 9.41
CA VAL A 214 6.53 18.74 9.26
C VAL A 214 5.12 18.16 9.40
N THR A 215 4.98 16.83 9.35
CA THR A 215 3.67 16.16 9.36
C THR A 215 2.83 16.54 10.58
N ASP A 216 3.40 16.48 11.78
CA ASP A 216 2.66 16.76 13.01
C ASP A 216 2.30 18.25 13.13
N VAL A 217 3.19 19.15 12.71
CA VAL A 217 2.95 20.59 12.68
C VAL A 217 1.84 20.94 11.68
N ALA A 218 1.87 20.33 10.49
CA ALA A 218 0.85 20.51 9.47
C ALA A 218 -0.51 20.01 9.93
N ILE A 219 -0.58 18.85 10.59
CA ILE A 219 -1.83 18.32 11.16
C ILE A 219 -2.42 19.30 12.18
N GLN A 220 -1.60 19.76 13.14
CA GLN A 220 -2.06 20.69 14.18
C GLN A 220 -2.49 22.04 13.63
N SER A 221 -1.80 22.54 12.61
CA SER A 221 -2.05 23.89 12.07
C SER A 221 -3.21 23.92 11.06
N LEU A 222 -3.37 22.86 10.27
CA LEU A 222 -4.43 22.78 9.25
C LEU A 222 -5.76 22.29 9.82
N SER A 223 -5.75 21.48 10.88
CA SER A 223 -6.99 21.00 11.49
C SER A 223 -7.71 22.15 12.20
N GLY A 224 -9.00 22.34 11.88
CA GLY A 224 -9.80 23.46 12.35
C GLY A 224 -9.61 24.76 11.56
N MET A 225 -8.78 24.78 10.51
CA MET A 225 -8.63 25.96 9.66
C MET A 225 -9.89 26.19 8.82
N GLU A 226 -10.38 27.42 8.81
CA GLU A 226 -11.54 27.83 8.01
C GLU A 226 -11.14 28.01 6.54
N LEU A 227 -11.81 27.29 5.65
CA LEU A 227 -11.63 27.37 4.21
C LEU A 227 -12.99 27.54 3.53
N GLY A 228 -13.33 28.79 3.23
CA GLY A 228 -14.65 29.16 2.74
C GLY A 228 -15.68 29.09 3.86
N ASP A 229 -16.70 28.27 3.69
CA ASP A 229 -17.79 28.01 4.64
C ASP A 229 -17.58 26.70 5.44
N LYS A 230 -16.39 26.10 5.34
CA LYS A 230 -16.05 24.80 5.94
C LYS A 230 -14.80 24.89 6.79
N TYR A 231 -14.69 23.98 7.75
CA TYR A 231 -13.48 23.78 8.52
C TYR A 231 -12.76 22.53 8.03
N LEU A 232 -11.45 22.65 7.85
CA LEU A 232 -10.63 21.50 7.49
C LEU A 232 -10.48 20.56 8.68
N VAL A 233 -10.49 19.27 8.39
CA VAL A 233 -10.21 18.21 9.37
C VAL A 233 -8.97 17.50 8.89
N VAL A 234 -7.86 17.67 9.61
CA VAL A 234 -6.58 17.05 9.24
C VAL A 234 -6.17 16.08 10.33
N GLN A 235 -5.83 14.86 9.93
CA GLN A 235 -5.43 13.80 10.84
C GLN A 235 -4.54 12.80 10.10
N ARG A 236 -3.78 11.99 10.85
CA ARG A 236 -3.15 10.81 10.26
C ARG A 236 -4.25 9.89 9.73
N ALA A 237 -4.10 9.42 8.50
CA ALA A 237 -5.09 8.54 7.90
C ALA A 237 -5.08 7.20 8.65
N SER A 238 -6.22 6.79 9.20
CA SER A 238 -6.35 5.53 9.92
C SER A 238 -6.09 4.36 8.99
N VAL A 239 -5.22 3.48 9.45
CA VAL A 239 -4.79 2.25 8.78
C VAL A 239 -5.96 1.26 8.77
N GLY A 240 -6.49 0.94 7.58
CA GLY A 240 -7.51 -0.11 7.39
C GLY A 240 -8.88 0.33 6.85
N ALA A 241 -9.11 1.60 6.52
CA ALA A 241 -10.35 2.02 5.87
C ALA A 241 -10.35 1.61 4.38
N LYS A 242 -11.29 0.73 3.99
CA LYS A 242 -11.53 0.37 2.57
C LYS A 242 -11.72 1.66 1.73
N PRO A 243 -11.22 1.73 0.49
CA PRO A 243 -11.49 2.85 -0.41
C PRO A 243 -13.00 2.92 -0.67
N GLY A 244 -13.71 3.82 0.02
CA GLY A 244 -15.17 3.96 -0.09
C GLY A 244 -15.91 4.35 1.19
N GLN A 245 -15.27 4.30 2.37
CA GLN A 245 -15.93 4.68 3.63
C GLN A 245 -15.50 6.09 4.06
N SER A 246 -16.43 7.03 4.01
CA SER A 246 -16.23 8.43 4.41
C SER A 246 -16.05 8.55 5.93
N PRO A 247 -15.06 9.30 6.43
CA PRO A 247 -15.11 9.82 7.80
C PRO A 247 -16.23 10.86 7.89
N ILE A 248 -17.12 10.74 8.88
CA ILE A 248 -18.27 11.62 9.07
C ILE A 248 -17.83 12.89 9.84
N PRO A 249 -18.24 14.09 9.43
CA PRO A 249 -17.95 15.34 10.17
C PRO A 249 -18.72 15.40 11.50
N GLY A 250 -18.03 15.74 12.60
CA GLY A 250 -18.66 16.01 13.91
C GLY A 250 -17.95 15.45 15.14
N MET A 251 -16.70 14.99 15.04
CA MET A 251 -16.05 14.22 16.11
C MET A 251 -14.61 14.67 16.35
N TYR A 252 -14.39 15.71 17.17
CA TYR A 252 -13.37 15.69 18.24
C TYR A 252 -13.53 16.92 19.15
N ASP A 253 -14.22 16.74 20.27
CA ASP A 253 -13.63 17.19 21.52
C ASP A 253 -12.99 15.93 22.11
N GLN A 254 -11.68 15.98 22.33
CA GLN A 254 -10.86 14.96 23.01
C GLN A 254 -10.75 13.56 22.35
N VAL A 255 -9.94 13.45 21.30
CA VAL A 255 -9.24 12.18 20.99
C VAL A 255 -7.78 12.50 20.68
N GLU A 256 -6.93 12.37 21.70
CA GLU A 256 -5.48 12.52 21.56
C GLU A 256 -4.92 11.22 20.96
N ILE A 257 -4.63 11.25 19.65
CA ILE A 257 -4.06 10.12 18.92
C ILE A 257 -2.53 10.14 19.11
N PRO A 258 -1.86 9.00 19.40
CA PRO A 258 -0.47 8.97 19.86
C PRO A 258 0.53 9.57 18.87
N LYS A 259 1.43 10.41 19.38
CA LYS A 259 2.66 10.84 18.69
C LYS A 259 3.54 9.61 18.44
N PRO A 260 3.88 9.26 17.20
CA PRO A 260 4.91 8.26 16.94
C PRO A 260 6.26 8.87 17.25
N ILE A 261 6.69 8.73 18.49
CA ILE A 261 8.07 9.00 18.89
C ILE A 261 8.84 7.76 18.47
N LEU A 262 9.50 7.80 17.31
CA LEU A 262 10.86 7.31 17.05
C LEU A 262 11.05 7.11 15.53
N PRO A 263 11.89 7.92 14.86
CA PRO A 263 12.35 7.63 13.52
C PRO A 263 13.16 6.32 13.51
N ALA A 264 13.14 5.60 12.38
CA ALA A 264 13.76 4.28 12.19
C ALA A 264 15.30 4.23 12.36
N THR A 265 15.93 5.34 12.76
CA THR A 265 17.37 5.50 12.91
C THR A 265 17.88 5.25 14.33
N ASP A 266 17.01 5.22 15.36
CA ASP A 266 17.39 5.04 16.78
C ASP A 266 16.82 3.74 17.41
N VAL A 267 16.51 2.75 16.59
CA VAL A 267 15.94 1.46 17.05
C VAL A 267 16.94 0.54 17.78
N ASP A 268 18.24 0.82 17.72
CA ASP A 268 19.26 -0.03 18.35
C ASP A 268 19.53 0.33 19.83
N ASN A 269 18.99 1.43 20.36
CA ASN A 269 19.19 1.88 21.75
C ASN A 269 17.86 2.14 22.51
N THR A 270 16.78 1.51 22.07
CA THR A 270 15.46 1.64 22.69
C THR A 270 15.22 0.53 23.72
N ASP A 271 14.54 0.87 24.81
CA ASP A 271 14.00 -0.07 25.79
C ASP A 271 12.59 -0.58 25.39
N ALA A 272 12.07 -0.11 24.25
CA ALA A 272 10.79 -0.53 23.72
C ALA A 272 10.78 -2.03 23.39
N ARG A 273 9.91 -2.78 24.08
CA ARG A 273 9.75 -4.24 23.93
C ARG A 273 8.44 -4.66 23.30
N ILE A 274 7.54 -3.72 23.00
CA ILE A 274 6.24 -4.01 22.42
C ILE A 274 6.27 -3.63 20.94
N LEU A 275 6.06 -4.60 20.07
CA LEU A 275 5.85 -4.38 18.64
C LEU A 275 4.34 -4.21 18.39
N LEU A 276 3.96 -3.03 17.90
CA LEU A 276 2.62 -2.76 17.41
C LEU A 276 2.61 -2.92 15.90
N MET A 277 1.84 -3.89 15.39
CA MET A 277 1.59 -4.07 13.97
C MET A 277 0.17 -3.62 13.62
N LEU A 278 0.11 -2.80 12.57
CA LEU A 278 -1.08 -2.23 11.96
C LEU A 278 -1.17 -2.73 10.52
N ASN A 279 -2.37 -2.66 9.94
CA ASN A 279 -2.66 -3.09 8.57
C ASN A 279 -2.49 -4.60 8.29
N MET A 280 -2.28 -5.42 9.32
CA MET A 280 -2.10 -6.87 9.17
C MET A 280 -3.44 -7.60 9.18
N VAL A 281 -4.40 -7.18 10.01
CA VAL A 281 -5.66 -7.89 10.30
C VAL A 281 -6.85 -6.95 10.12
N VAL A 282 -7.96 -7.44 9.55
CA VAL A 282 -9.24 -6.68 9.50
C VAL A 282 -10.24 -7.28 10.48
N THR A 283 -11.28 -6.52 10.81
CA THR A 283 -12.36 -6.95 11.69
C THR A 283 -12.97 -8.29 11.27
N GLU A 284 -13.11 -8.52 9.97
CA GLU A 284 -13.68 -9.75 9.39
C GLU A 284 -12.85 -10.98 9.79
N ASP A 285 -11.53 -10.89 9.70
CA ASP A 285 -10.55 -11.93 10.09
C ASP A 285 -10.62 -12.31 11.58
N LEU A 286 -11.24 -11.45 12.41
CA LEU A 286 -11.26 -11.58 13.87
C LEU A 286 -12.62 -12.02 14.43
N THR A 287 -13.65 -12.12 13.57
CA THR A 287 -15.01 -12.46 14.01
C THR A 287 -15.24 -13.96 14.19
N ASP A 288 -14.62 -14.78 13.32
CA ASP A 288 -14.69 -16.24 13.43
C ASP A 288 -13.67 -16.75 14.46
N ASP A 289 -14.02 -17.82 15.18
CA ASP A 289 -13.15 -18.38 16.24
C ASP A 289 -12.02 -19.25 15.67
N GLN A 290 -12.24 -19.94 14.54
CA GLN A 290 -11.22 -20.76 13.88
C GLN A 290 -10.21 -19.88 13.14
N ASP A 291 -10.69 -18.93 12.33
CA ASP A 291 -9.81 -18.01 11.59
C ASP A 291 -8.93 -17.19 12.55
N TYR A 292 -9.50 -16.77 13.69
CA TYR A 292 -8.75 -16.09 14.73
C TYR A 292 -7.66 -16.98 15.35
N ALA A 293 -7.96 -18.26 15.61
CA ALA A 293 -7.01 -19.19 16.22
C ALA A 293 -5.83 -19.47 15.27
N ASP A 294 -6.11 -19.71 13.99
CA ASP A 294 -5.08 -19.92 12.97
C ASP A 294 -4.21 -18.67 12.80
N LEU A 295 -4.83 -17.49 12.68
CA LEU A 295 -4.13 -16.22 12.60
C LEU A 295 -3.26 -15.93 13.82
N PHE A 296 -3.76 -16.23 15.03
CA PHE A 296 -3.04 -16.02 16.27
C PHE A 296 -1.78 -16.92 16.34
N GLU A 297 -1.91 -18.20 16.00
CA GLU A 297 -0.77 -19.12 15.99
C GLU A 297 0.25 -18.75 14.90
N ASP A 298 -0.19 -18.38 13.70
CA ASP A 298 0.70 -17.93 12.61
C ASP A 298 1.52 -16.69 13.02
N ILE A 299 0.86 -15.68 13.59
CA ILE A 299 1.53 -14.45 14.06
C ILE A 299 2.51 -14.80 15.17
N LYS A 300 2.12 -15.66 16.11
CA LYS A 300 2.95 -16.07 17.23
C LYS A 300 4.19 -16.83 16.77
N GLU A 301 4.03 -17.79 15.85
CA GLU A 301 5.14 -18.56 15.28
C GLU A 301 6.11 -17.62 14.53
N GLU A 302 5.58 -16.73 13.70
CA GLU A 302 6.39 -15.79 12.93
C GLU A 302 7.15 -14.83 13.84
N CYS A 303 6.48 -14.27 14.86
CA CYS A 303 7.09 -13.34 15.80
C CYS A 303 8.13 -14.01 16.70
N SER A 304 7.96 -15.30 17.01
CA SER A 304 8.90 -16.08 17.84
C SER A 304 10.26 -16.30 17.16
N LYS A 305 10.36 -16.12 15.84
CA LYS A 305 11.64 -16.21 15.10
C LYS A 305 12.63 -15.11 15.46
N TYR A 306 12.14 -13.99 16.00
CA TYR A 306 12.95 -12.82 16.36
C TYR A 306 13.27 -12.75 17.85
N GLY A 307 12.62 -13.57 18.68
CA GLY A 307 12.86 -13.66 20.11
C GLY A 307 11.70 -14.24 20.90
N VAL A 308 11.86 -14.30 22.22
CA VAL A 308 10.83 -14.86 23.12
C VAL A 308 9.67 -13.88 23.26
N VAL A 309 8.49 -14.27 22.77
CA VAL A 309 7.23 -13.55 22.93
C VAL A 309 6.70 -13.78 24.36
N GLU A 310 6.58 -12.70 25.14
CA GLU A 310 6.02 -12.68 26.50
C GLU A 310 4.48 -12.68 26.46
N ASP A 311 3.89 -11.84 25.60
CA ASP A 311 2.43 -11.78 25.42
C ASP A 311 2.08 -11.38 23.97
N LEU A 312 0.97 -11.89 23.46
CA LEU A 312 0.42 -11.57 22.13
C LEU A 312 -1.05 -11.20 22.29
N ARG A 313 -1.43 -10.00 21.82
CA ARG A 313 -2.81 -9.50 21.91
C ARG A 313 -3.32 -9.04 20.56
N ILE A 314 -4.47 -9.60 20.17
CA ILE A 314 -5.21 -9.25 18.97
C ILE A 314 -6.66 -8.97 19.40
N PRO A 315 -7.02 -7.70 19.66
CA PRO A 315 -8.36 -7.37 20.15
C PRO A 315 -9.45 -7.77 19.14
N ARG A 316 -10.45 -8.52 19.61
CA ARG A 316 -11.58 -8.98 18.79
C ARG A 316 -12.78 -8.03 18.94
N PRO A 317 -13.59 -7.88 17.89
CA PRO A 317 -14.84 -7.13 17.98
C PRO A 317 -15.81 -7.79 18.97
N VAL A 318 -16.64 -6.97 19.63
CA VAL A 318 -17.57 -7.48 20.64
C VAL A 318 -18.66 -8.33 19.96
N LYS A 319 -18.77 -9.62 20.33
CA LYS A 319 -19.84 -10.51 19.84
C LYS A 319 -21.20 -9.95 20.28
N ARG A 320 -21.95 -9.38 19.33
CA ARG A 320 -23.30 -8.86 19.58
C ARG A 320 -24.32 -9.99 19.57
N ASP A 321 -25.01 -10.17 20.68
CA ASP A 321 -26.09 -11.14 20.81
C ASP A 321 -27.28 -10.70 19.93
N LYS A 322 -27.60 -11.50 18.91
CA LYS A 322 -28.69 -11.20 17.95
C LYS A 322 -30.09 -11.17 18.60
N GLY A 323 -30.22 -11.56 19.87
CA GLY A 323 -31.49 -11.65 20.59
C GLY A 323 -32.03 -10.35 21.19
N LYS A 324 -31.30 -9.23 21.12
CA LYS A 324 -31.72 -7.94 21.70
C LYS A 324 -31.76 -6.81 20.67
N TRP A 325 -32.49 -7.00 19.57
CA TRP A 325 -32.80 -5.91 18.65
C TRP A 325 -34.14 -5.25 19.00
N GLY A 326 -34.05 -4.26 19.90
CA GLY A 326 -34.90 -3.08 19.84
C GLY A 326 -34.17 -2.02 19.02
N GLU A 327 -34.87 -1.42 18.06
CA GLU A 327 -34.48 -0.26 17.25
C GLU A 327 -33.30 -0.42 16.26
N SER A 328 -33.72 -0.82 15.06
CA SER A 328 -33.14 -0.52 13.75
C SER A 328 -32.44 0.84 13.62
N GLY A 329 -31.20 0.85 13.10
CA GLY A 329 -30.57 2.07 12.58
C GLY A 329 -29.13 1.89 12.10
N HIS A 330 -28.79 2.60 11.02
CA HIS A 330 -27.42 2.88 10.53
C HIS A 330 -26.50 3.43 11.65
N ASP A 331 -27.08 4.11 12.64
CA ASP A 331 -26.39 4.60 13.85
C ASP A 331 -25.84 3.48 14.75
N SER A 332 -26.48 2.30 14.77
CA SER A 332 -26.01 1.15 15.55
C SER A 332 -24.76 0.49 14.94
N ALA A 333 -24.54 0.64 13.64
CA ALA A 333 -23.34 0.16 12.96
C ALA A 333 -22.15 1.11 13.19
N ILE A 334 -22.39 2.43 13.13
CA ILE A 334 -21.36 3.45 13.41
C ILE A 334 -20.95 3.43 14.88
N ALA A 335 -21.90 3.27 15.81
CA ALA A 335 -21.59 3.12 17.23
C ALA A 335 -20.75 1.86 17.50
N ALA A 336 -21.07 0.74 16.84
CA ALA A 336 -20.30 -0.49 16.98
C ALA A 336 -18.87 -0.36 16.42
N GLN A 337 -18.70 0.27 15.26
CA GLN A 337 -17.38 0.49 14.69
C GLN A 337 -16.51 1.39 15.59
N ARG A 338 -17.10 2.40 16.25
CA ARG A 338 -16.39 3.22 17.25
C ARG A 338 -15.95 2.41 18.47
N ILE A 339 -16.78 1.48 18.93
CA ILE A 339 -16.45 0.61 20.08
C ILE A 339 -15.32 -0.35 19.72
N ASP A 340 -15.36 -0.93 18.53
CA ASP A 340 -14.32 -1.84 18.03
C ASP A 340 -12.98 -1.08 17.85
N GLU A 341 -13.01 0.13 17.29
CA GLU A 341 -11.80 0.98 17.15
C GLU A 341 -11.23 1.41 18.51
N ALA A 342 -12.09 1.80 19.45
CA ALA A 342 -11.69 2.14 20.82
C ALA A 342 -11.12 0.93 21.58
N SER A 343 -11.49 -0.28 21.19
CA SER A 343 -10.96 -1.53 21.75
C SER A 343 -9.67 -1.99 21.06
N GLY A 344 -9.21 -1.26 20.02
CA GLY A 344 -7.98 -1.58 19.30
C GLY A 344 -8.14 -2.73 18.30
N VAL A 345 -9.36 -3.04 17.86
CA VAL A 345 -9.62 -4.07 16.84
C VAL A 345 -8.93 -3.69 15.53
N GLY A 346 -8.29 -4.66 14.87
CA GLY A 346 -7.45 -4.41 13.69
C GLY A 346 -5.96 -4.18 14.00
N ARG A 347 -5.58 -4.20 15.28
CA ARG A 347 -4.19 -4.01 15.74
C ARG A 347 -3.66 -5.30 16.37
N VAL A 348 -2.37 -5.55 16.20
CA VAL A 348 -1.68 -6.69 16.78
C VAL A 348 -0.57 -6.17 17.67
N TYR A 349 -0.58 -6.56 18.94
CA TYR A 349 0.42 -6.18 19.92
C TYR A 349 1.24 -7.40 20.31
N VAL A 350 2.55 -7.35 20.12
CA VAL A 350 3.48 -8.41 20.49
C VAL A 350 4.44 -7.87 21.52
N LYS A 351 4.38 -8.38 22.74
CA LYS A 351 5.32 -8.02 23.80
C LYS A 351 6.45 -9.04 23.83
N TYR A 352 7.67 -8.59 23.62
CA TYR A 352 8.87 -9.42 23.73
C TYR A 352 9.46 -9.35 25.14
N ARG A 353 10.21 -10.39 25.51
CA ARG A 353 11.00 -10.40 26.74
C ARG A 353 12.17 -9.40 26.69
N GLU A 354 12.76 -9.22 25.52
CA GLU A 354 13.93 -8.36 25.29
C GLU A 354 13.59 -7.29 24.24
N SER A 355 14.02 -6.04 24.48
CA SER A 355 13.79 -4.93 23.54
C SER A 355 14.49 -5.14 22.19
N TYR A 356 15.66 -5.79 22.21
CA TYR A 356 16.40 -6.15 21.00
C TYR A 356 15.58 -7.03 20.04
N SER A 357 14.83 -8.00 20.58
CA SER A 357 13.96 -8.86 19.77
C SER A 357 12.84 -8.07 19.09
N ALA A 358 12.26 -7.09 19.81
CA ALA A 358 11.25 -6.21 19.24
C ALA A 358 11.83 -5.36 18.09
N ALA A 359 13.05 -4.82 18.26
CA ALA A 359 13.74 -4.08 17.22
C ALA A 359 14.08 -4.92 15.98
N GLN A 360 14.51 -6.17 16.16
CA GLN A 360 14.72 -7.10 15.05
C GLN A 360 13.42 -7.44 14.32
N ALA A 361 12.35 -7.71 15.07
CA ALA A 361 11.03 -7.99 14.52
C ALA A 361 10.49 -6.79 13.72
N LEU A 362 10.64 -5.56 14.25
CA LEU A 362 10.29 -4.34 13.52
C LEU A 362 11.00 -4.27 12.16
N LYS A 363 12.33 -4.42 12.14
CA LYS A 363 13.15 -4.34 10.92
C LYS A 363 12.75 -5.39 9.88
N ALA A 364 12.31 -6.56 10.32
CA ALA A 364 11.97 -7.68 9.43
C ALA A 364 10.49 -7.70 8.97
N LEU A 365 9.57 -7.24 9.81
CA LEU A 365 8.13 -7.30 9.57
C LEU A 365 7.57 -6.02 8.96
N ALA A 366 8.16 -4.85 9.25
CA ALA A 366 7.73 -3.58 8.68
C ALA A 366 7.86 -3.60 7.15
N GLY A 367 6.76 -3.26 6.45
CA GLY A 367 6.70 -3.19 4.99
C GLY A 367 6.46 -4.53 4.29
N ARG A 368 6.48 -5.65 5.00
CA ARG A 368 6.16 -6.98 4.43
C ARG A 368 4.69 -7.05 4.03
N SER A 369 4.38 -7.75 2.95
CA SER A 369 3.00 -8.00 2.54
C SER A 369 2.38 -9.18 3.29
N PHE A 370 1.15 -9.00 3.76
CA PHE A 370 0.30 -10.02 4.38
C PHE A 370 -1.11 -9.88 3.83
N ALA A 371 -1.65 -10.96 3.23
CA ALA A 371 -2.97 -10.95 2.58
C ALA A 371 -3.18 -9.75 1.61
N GLY A 372 -2.13 -9.36 0.87
CA GLY A 372 -2.17 -8.22 -0.07
C GLY A 372 -2.07 -6.83 0.59
N ARG A 373 -1.85 -6.75 1.90
CA ARG A 373 -1.69 -5.50 2.67
C ARG A 373 -0.25 -5.37 3.16
N SER A 374 0.31 -4.16 3.18
CA SER A 374 1.64 -3.92 3.75
C SER A 374 1.54 -3.73 5.27
N ILE A 375 2.28 -4.53 6.03
CA ILE A 375 2.35 -4.43 7.48
C ILE A 375 3.05 -3.12 7.85
N ILE A 376 2.38 -2.31 8.68
CA ILE A 376 2.97 -1.11 9.27
C ILE A 376 3.30 -1.47 10.71
N ALA A 377 4.56 -1.39 11.10
CA ALA A 377 4.99 -1.75 12.44
C ALA A 377 5.69 -0.58 13.13
N THR A 378 5.54 -0.49 14.45
CA THR A 378 6.22 0.48 15.31
C THR A 378 6.54 -0.15 16.66
N LEU A 379 7.46 0.48 17.40
CA LEU A 379 7.84 0.04 18.74
C LEU A 379 7.20 0.91 19.80
N LEU A 380 6.75 0.27 20.86
CA LEU A 380 6.17 0.89 22.04
C LEU A 380 6.96 0.43 23.28
N SER A 381 7.24 1.38 24.17
CA SER A 381 7.65 1.12 25.55
C SER A 381 6.42 0.77 26.39
N ASP A 382 6.61 0.14 27.55
CA ASP A 382 5.50 -0.17 28.47
C ASP A 382 4.74 1.07 28.94
N ASP A 383 5.42 2.21 29.02
CA ASP A 383 4.84 3.49 29.44
C ASP A 383 4.20 4.27 28.26
N SER A 384 4.17 3.69 27.06
CA SER A 384 3.59 4.33 25.89
C SER A 384 2.08 4.54 26.07
N GLN A 385 1.64 5.78 25.92
CA GLN A 385 0.22 6.13 25.99
C GLN A 385 -0.46 5.76 24.68
N THR A 386 -1.23 4.67 24.70
CA THR A 386 -2.04 4.19 23.57
C THR A 386 -3.53 4.31 23.87
N THR A 387 -4.34 4.33 22.81
CA THR A 387 -5.80 4.16 22.92
C THR A 387 -6.22 2.91 22.16
N PRO A 388 -6.69 1.84 22.81
CA PRO A 388 -6.83 1.68 24.27
C PRO A 388 -5.45 1.60 24.97
N PRO A 389 -5.38 1.90 26.28
CA PRO A 389 -4.12 1.92 27.00
C PRO A 389 -3.53 0.51 27.15
N LEU A 390 -2.20 0.40 27.11
CA LEU A 390 -1.48 -0.88 27.09
C LEU A 390 -1.80 -1.76 28.30
N ASN A 391 -2.04 -1.16 29.47
CA ASN A 391 -2.46 -1.89 30.67
C ASN A 391 -3.82 -2.58 30.51
N LEU A 392 -4.72 -2.06 29.67
CA LEU A 392 -6.00 -2.68 29.35
C LEU A 392 -5.83 -3.75 28.27
N ILE A 393 -4.96 -3.52 27.28
CA ILE A 393 -4.64 -4.50 26.23
C ILE A 393 -4.01 -5.76 26.81
N PHE A 394 -3.04 -5.61 27.71
CA PHE A 394 -2.33 -6.70 28.37
C PHE A 394 -2.93 -7.08 29.73
N ALA A 395 -4.16 -6.64 30.02
CA ALA A 395 -4.85 -7.05 31.24
C ALA A 395 -5.08 -8.57 31.24
N PRO A 396 -4.94 -9.26 32.39
CA PRO A 396 -5.29 -10.66 32.50
C PRO A 396 -6.79 -10.85 32.20
N GLN A 397 -7.08 -11.58 31.13
CA GLN A 397 -8.46 -11.89 30.74
C GLN A 397 -9.04 -12.96 31.68
N PRO A 398 -10.34 -12.91 32.01
CA PRO A 398 -10.99 -14.01 32.71
C PRO A 398 -10.84 -15.30 31.90
N GLU A 399 -10.49 -16.41 32.55
CA GLU A 399 -10.35 -17.72 31.90
C GLU A 399 -11.62 -18.04 31.12
N ALA A 400 -11.45 -18.49 29.87
CA ALA A 400 -12.57 -18.94 29.06
C ALA A 400 -13.32 -20.05 29.81
N PRO A 401 -14.66 -20.01 29.87
CA PRO A 401 -15.42 -21.07 30.52
C PRO A 401 -15.10 -22.41 29.85
N PRO A 402 -14.96 -23.50 30.63
CA PRO A 402 -14.57 -24.80 30.10
C PRO A 402 -15.55 -25.26 29.01
N PRO A 403 -15.06 -25.99 27.98
CA PRO A 403 -15.91 -26.48 26.91
C PRO A 403 -17.03 -27.33 27.49
N LEU A 404 -18.27 -27.10 27.04
CA LEU A 404 -19.42 -27.89 27.42
C LEU A 404 -19.17 -29.37 27.06
N PRO A 405 -19.59 -30.33 27.92
CA PRO A 405 -19.45 -31.74 27.63
C PRO A 405 -20.17 -32.07 26.32
N GLN A 406 -19.48 -32.79 25.44
CA GLN A 406 -20.09 -33.38 24.25
C GLN A 406 -20.90 -34.59 24.71
N ASP A 407 -22.21 -34.42 24.85
CA ASP A 407 -23.17 -35.53 25.03
C ASP A 407 -23.51 -36.19 23.68
#